data_AF-K1UR68-F1
#
_entry.id   AF-K1UR68-F1
#
_cell.length_a   1.000
_cell.length_b   1.000
_cell.length_c   1.000
_cell.angle_alpha   90.00
_cell.angle_beta   90.00
_cell.angle_gamma   90.00
#
_symmetry.space_group_name_H-M   'P 1'
#
loop_
_entity.id
_entity.type
_entity.pdbx_description
1 polymer ?
#
loop_
_entity_poly.entity_id
_entity_poly.type
_entity_poly.pdbx_seq_one_letter_code
_entity_poly.pdbx_strand_id
1 'polypeptide(L)' 'GLTNYYGTWYYCEGSVLNWDYTGLTKYYGTWYYVKKGVLDWNYTGYTYYYGTRYYVRNGILA' A
#
# COMPACT_ATOMS: atom_id res chain seq x y z
N GLY A 1 -0.15 3.30 -9.14
CA GLY A 1 0.51 2.08 -8.62
C GLY A 1 1.80 2.43 -7.91
N LEU A 2 2.49 1.43 -7.38
CA LEU A 2 3.72 1.62 -6.63
C LEU A 2 4.92 1.95 -7.53
N THR A 3 5.73 2.91 -7.10
CA THR A 3 6.99 3.32 -7.75
C THR A 3 8.10 3.32 -6.70
N ASN A 4 9.25 2.74 -7.02
CA ASN A 4 10.43 2.81 -6.14
C ASN A 4 11.23 4.07 -6.46
N TYR A 5 11.59 4.82 -5.42
CA TYR A 5 12.49 5.95 -5.52
C TYR A 5 13.47 5.89 -4.34
N TYR A 6 14.75 5.67 -4.66
CA TYR A 6 15.84 5.49 -3.68
C TYR A 6 15.49 4.50 -2.56
N GLY A 7 14.91 3.35 -2.89
CA GLY A 7 14.59 2.29 -1.92
C GLY A 7 13.27 2.47 -1.19
N THR A 8 12.64 3.65 -1.25
CA THR A 8 11.30 3.87 -0.70
C THR A 8 10.26 3.67 -1.79
N TRP A 9 9.17 2.99 -1.44
CA TRP A 9 8.07 2.72 -2.35
C TRP A 9 6.93 3.69 -2.10
N TYR A 10 6.51 4.38 -3.17
CA TYR A 10 5.49 5.41 -3.13
C TYR A 10 4.29 5.04 -3.99
N TYR A 11 3.09 5.42 -3.56
CA TYR A 11 1.88 5.27 -4.34
C TYR A 11 1.66 6.49 -5.24
N CYS A 12 1.67 6.27 -6.55
CA CYS A 12 1.38 7.29 -7.54
C CYS A 12 0.04 7.01 -8.23
N GLU A 13 -0.76 8.04 -8.48
CA GLU A 13 -2.01 8.00 -9.23
C GLU A 13 -1.91 8.99 -10.38
N GLY A 14 -2.17 8.53 -11.62
CA GLY A 14 -1.98 9.37 -12.81
C GLY A 14 -0.55 9.94 -12.94
N SER A 15 0.47 9.16 -12.55
CA SER A 15 1.88 9.59 -12.51
C SER A 15 2.23 10.69 -11.50
N VAL A 16 1.30 11.03 -10.59
CA VAL A 16 1.52 11.98 -9.51
C VAL A 16 1.55 11.25 -8.18
N LEU A 17 2.49 11.59 -7.30
CA LEU A 17 2.55 11.07 -5.95
C LEU A 17 1.30 11.48 -5.16
N ASN A 18 0.57 10.48 -4.65
CA ASN A 18 -0.64 10.71 -3.86
C ASN A 18 -0.35 10.42 -2.37
N TRP A 19 -0.09 11.49 -1.62
CA TRP A 19 0.19 11.45 -0.18
C TRP A 19 -1.03 11.12 0.68
N ASP A 20 -2.24 11.35 0.15
CA ASP A 20 -3.50 11.14 0.89
C ASP A 20 -3.94 9.67 0.87
N TYR A 21 -3.39 8.89 -0.06
CA TYR A 21 -3.74 7.48 -0.20
C TYR A 21 -3.28 6.65 1.01
N THR A 22 -4.24 5.97 1.65
CA THR A 22 -3.99 4.93 2.66
C THR A 22 -4.90 3.74 2.36
N GLY A 23 -4.31 2.58 2.12
CA GLY A 23 -5.08 1.40 1.72
C GLY A 23 -4.23 0.33 1.04
N LEU A 24 -4.92 -0.64 0.44
CA LEU A 24 -4.32 -1.75 -0.28
C LEU A 24 -4.16 -1.44 -1.76
N THR A 25 -2.94 -1.64 -2.27
CA THR A 25 -2.64 -1.52 -3.70
C THR A 25 -2.02 -2.80 -4.23
N LYS A 26 -2.40 -3.22 -5.44
CA LYS A 26 -1.85 -4.42 -6.08
C LYS A 26 -0.64 -4.06 -6.93
N TYR A 27 0.46 -4.76 -6.72
CA TYR A 27 1.70 -4.59 -7.48
C TYR A 27 2.31 -5.96 -7.78
N TYR A 28 2.51 -6.28 -9.06
CA TYR A 28 2.95 -7.60 -9.54
C TYR A 28 2.26 -8.79 -8.84
N GLY A 29 0.93 -8.78 -8.78
CA GLY A 29 0.14 -9.88 -8.23
C GLY A 29 0.00 -9.89 -6.71
N THR A 30 0.85 -9.15 -5.99
CA THR A 30 0.83 -9.07 -4.52
C THR A 30 0.15 -7.77 -4.08
N TRP A 31 -0.60 -7.84 -2.98
CA TRP A 31 -1.22 -6.66 -2.38
C TRP A 31 -0.36 -6.13 -1.25
N TYR A 32 -0.10 -4.82 -1.29
CA TYR A 32 0.71 -4.11 -0.33
C TYR A 32 -0.10 -3.05 0.39
N TYR A 33 0.18 -2.85 1.66
CA TYR A 33 -0.40 -1.77 2.43
C TYR A 33 0.42 -0.49 2.29
N VAL A 34 -0.27 0.58 1.94
CA VAL A 34 0.28 1.93 1.82
C VAL A 34 -0.36 2.79 2.90
N LYS A 35 0.48 3.60 3.56
CA LYS A 35 0.07 4.56 4.57
C LYS A 35 0.60 5.93 4.19
N LYS A 36 -0.30 6.90 4.01
CA LYS A 36 0.03 8.27 3.60
C LYS A 36 0.96 8.32 2.38
N GLY A 37 0.59 7.58 1.33
CA GLY A 37 1.34 7.52 0.08
C GLY A 37 2.63 6.69 0.09
N VAL A 38 3.03 6.10 1.22
CA VAL A 38 4.27 5.29 1.34
C VAL A 38 3.93 3.84 1.70
N LEU A 39 4.56 2.87 1.03
CA LEU A 39 4.43 1.46 1.38
C LEU A 39 4.95 1.24 2.80
N ASP A 40 4.11 0.70 3.67
CA ASP A 40 4.46 0.44 5.07
C ASP A 40 4.77 -1.05 5.27
N TRP A 41 6.05 -1.40 5.13
CA TRP A 41 6.56 -2.76 5.33
C TRP A 41 6.38 -3.29 6.77
N ASN A 42 6.16 -2.40 7.73
CA ASN A 42 6.04 -2.77 9.14
C ASN A 42 4.58 -2.90 9.58
N TYR A 43 3.63 -2.51 8.73
CA TYR A 43 2.22 -2.61 9.07
C TYR A 43 1.79 -4.08 9.21
N THR A 44 1.30 -4.42 10.39
CA THR A 44 0.66 -5.70 10.69
C THR A 44 -0.64 -5.41 11.43
N GLY A 45 -1.76 -5.85 10.86
CA GLY A 45 -3.08 -5.53 11.41
C GLY A 45 -4.20 -5.65 10.39
N TYR A 46 -5.40 -5.24 10.82
CA TYR A 46 -6.58 -5.25 9.97
C TYR A 46 -6.76 -3.92 9.23
N THR A 47 -7.04 -4.00 7.93
CA THR A 47 -7.44 -2.87 7.11
C THR A 47 -8.75 -3.17 6.38
N TYR A 48 -9.46 -2.13 5.96
CA TYR A 48 -10.68 -2.25 5.17
C TYR A 48 -10.40 -1.85 3.72
N TYR A 49 -10.85 -2.66 2.78
CA TYR A 49 -10.78 -2.37 1.36
C TYR A 49 -12.12 -2.73 0.72
N TYR A 50 -12.79 -1.74 0.12
CA TYR A 50 -14.16 -1.83 -0.39
C TYR A 50 -15.14 -2.50 0.59
N GLY A 51 -15.10 -2.10 1.86
CA GLY A 51 -16.00 -2.62 2.90
C GLY A 51 -15.67 -4.03 3.41
N THR A 52 -14.71 -4.72 2.81
CA THR A 52 -14.22 -6.02 3.29
C THR A 52 -13.02 -5.83 4.20
N ARG A 53 -12.97 -6.56 5.33
CA ARG A 53 -11.85 -6.53 6.27
C ARG A 53 -10.79 -7.53 5.86
N TYR A 54 -9.56 -7.06 5.74
CA TYR A 54 -8.39 -7.85 5.37
C TYR A 54 -7.33 -7.81 6.46
N TYR A 55 -6.56 -8.89 6.59
CA TYR A 55 -5.40 -8.92 7.48
C TYR A 55 -4.13 -8.74 6.67
N VAL A 56 -3.28 -7.82 7.12
CA VAL A 56 -1.97 -7.54 6.52
C VAL A 56 -0.90 -7.97 7.51
N ARG A 57 0.14 -8.62 7.00
CA ARG A 57 1.31 -9.03 7.76
C ARG A 57 2.56 -8.50 7.06
N ASN A 58 3.36 -7.71 7.78
CA ASN A 58 4.59 -7.10 7.27
C ASN A 58 4.36 -6.35 5.94
N GLY A 59 3.31 -5.54 5.89
CA GLY A 59 2.94 -4.74 4.72
C GLY A 59 2.32 -5.53 3.57
N ILE A 60 2.19 -6.86 3.67
CA ILE A 60 1.65 -7.72 2.61
C ILE A 60 0.31 -8.31 3.05
N LEU A 61 -0.69 -8.29 2.16
CA LEU A 61 -1.97 -8.95 2.38
C LEU A 61 -1.74 -10.46 2.60
N ALA A 62 -2.23 -10.98 3.73
CA ALA A 62 -2.11 -12.39 4.11
C ALA A 62 -3.21 -13.26 3.50
#